data_AF-A0A951DSQ6-F1
#
_entry.id   AF-A0A951DSQ6-F1
#
_cell.length_a   1.000
_cell.length_b   1.000
_cell.length_c   1.000
_cell.angle_alpha   90.00
_cell.angle_beta   90.00
_cell.angle_gamma   90.00
#
_symmetry.space_group_name_H-M   'P 1'
#
loop_
_entity.id
_entity.type
_entity.pdbx_description
1 polymer ?
#
loop_
_entity_poly.entity_id
_entity_poly.type
_entity_poly.pdbx_seq_one_letter_code
_entity_poly.pdbx_strand_id
1 'polypeptide(L)' 'MADVTVDLARSIDHVSPEEWDRLCGEYSFVSHRWLRLAEAILADYEPRYVLARHDGRLEAAAVCS' A
#
# COMPACT_ATOMS: atom_id res chain seq x y z
N MET A 1 -21.03 4.18 15.17
CA MET A 1 -19.64 3.73 15.36
C MET A 1 -19.01 3.76 14.00
N ALA A 2 -17.87 4.43 13.85
CA ALA A 2 -17.11 4.35 12.61
C ALA A 2 -16.50 2.95 12.51
N ASP A 3 -16.50 2.39 11.30
CA ASP A 3 -16.01 1.04 11.07
C ASP A 3 -14.54 1.09 10.68
N VAL A 4 -13.72 0.27 11.35
CA VAL A 4 -12.29 0.17 11.07
C VAL A 4 -11.98 -1.24 10.63
N THR A 5 -11.46 -1.38 9.42
CA THR A 5 -11.05 -2.67 8.86
C THR A 5 -9.55 -2.70 8.61
N VAL A 6 -8.99 -3.92 8.62
CA VAL A 6 -7.59 -4.17 8.26
C VAL A 6 -7.56 -5.20 7.14
N ASP A 7 -7.00 -4.80 6.01
CA ASP A 7 -6.84 -5.66 4.83
C ASP A 7 -5.36 -5.99 4.59
N LEU A 8 -5.13 -7.11 3.90
CA LEU A 8 -3.80 -7.54 3.46
C LEU A 8 -3.76 -7.67 1.94
N ALA A 9 -2.84 -6.94 1.31
CA ALA A 9 -2.50 -7.10 -0.09
C ALA A 9 -1.09 -7.69 -0.23
N ARG A 10 -0.89 -8.54 -1.25
CA ARG A 10 0.41 -9.21 -1.53
C ARG A 10 1.19 -8.59 -2.69
N SER A 11 0.64 -7.53 -3.26
CA SER A 11 1.25 -6.72 -4.32
C SER A 11 0.59 -5.37 -4.27
N ILE A 12 1.36 -4.32 -4.57
CA ILE A 12 0.86 -2.95 -4.67
C ILE A 12 -0.20 -2.82 -5.77
N ASP A 13 -0.16 -3.65 -6.82
CA ASP A 13 -1.14 -3.66 -7.91
C ASP A 13 -2.55 -4.08 -7.44
N HIS A 14 -2.70 -4.60 -6.21
CA HIS A 14 -4.00 -4.84 -5.58
C HIS A 14 -4.58 -3.61 -4.86
N VAL A 15 -3.84 -2.49 -4.81
CA VAL A 15 -4.25 -1.24 -4.18
C VAL A 15 -4.38 -0.18 -5.27
N SER A 16 -5.39 0.69 -5.17
CA SER A 16 -5.53 1.79 -6.14
C SER A 16 -4.32 2.73 -6.06
N PRO A 17 -3.67 3.07 -7.19
CA PRO A 17 -2.59 4.07 -7.21
C PRO A 17 -3.03 5.41 -6.67
N GLU A 18 -4.24 5.86 -7.01
CA GLU A 18 -4.77 7.15 -6.54
C GLU A 18 -4.97 7.15 -5.02
N GLU A 19 -5.53 6.07 -4.48
CA GLU A 19 -5.73 5.93 -3.03
C GLU A 19 -4.41 5.87 -2.26
N TRP A 20 -3.44 5.11 -2.78
CA TRP A 20 -2.12 4.95 -2.18
C TRP A 20 -1.28 6.23 -2.25
N ASP A 21 -1.21 6.86 -3.43
CA ASP A 21 -0.41 8.08 -3.60
C ASP A 21 -1.01 9.24 -2.79
N ARG A 22 -2.33 9.29 -2.60
CA ARG A 22 -2.96 10.23 -1.66
C ARG A 22 -2.48 10.03 -0.22
N LEU A 23 -2.29 8.78 0.21
CA LEU A 23 -1.74 8.47 1.55
C LEU A 23 -0.26 8.85 1.64
N CYS A 24 0.53 8.56 0.60
CA CYS A 24 1.97 8.79 0.59
C CYS A 24 2.38 10.24 0.36
N GLY A 25 1.54 11.08 -0.23
CA GLY A 25 1.87 12.48 -0.51
C GLY A 25 3.16 12.61 -1.32
N GLU A 26 4.19 13.28 -0.77
CA GLU A 26 5.45 13.55 -1.46
C GLU A 26 6.54 12.47 -1.26
N TYR A 27 6.28 11.41 -0.48
CA TYR A 27 7.28 10.39 -0.18
C TYR A 27 7.54 9.45 -1.38
N SER A 28 8.56 9.79 -2.17
CA SER A 28 8.86 9.12 -3.45
C SER A 28 9.17 7.62 -3.33
N PHE A 29 9.91 7.19 -2.29
CA PHE A 29 10.34 5.80 -2.10
C PHE A 29 9.26 4.87 -1.54
N VAL A 30 8.08 5.39 -1.28
CA VAL A 30 6.90 4.59 -0.95
C VAL A 30 5.74 4.86 -1.91
N SER A 31 5.97 5.61 -3.00
CA SER A 31 4.94 5.81 -4.03
C SER A 31 4.52 4.49 -4.67
N HIS A 32 3.29 4.43 -5.18
CA HIS A 32 2.79 3.22 -5.82
C HIS A 32 3.72 2.76 -6.95
N ARG A 33 4.16 3.70 -7.79
CA ARG A 33 5.05 3.42 -8.92
C ARG A 33 6.42 2.90 -8.47
N TRP A 34 6.97 3.42 -7.38
CA TRP A 34 8.26 2.95 -6.84
C TRP A 34 8.14 1.53 -6.31
N LEU A 35 7.09 1.23 -5.55
CA LEU A 35 6.86 -0.10 -4.99
C LEU A 35 6.61 -1.13 -6.09
N ARG A 36 5.89 -0.76 -7.15
CA ARG A 36 5.69 -1.63 -8.32
C ARG A 36 7.01 -1.95 -9.03
N LEU A 37 7.90 -0.97 -9.13
CA LEU A 37 9.24 -1.21 -9.66
C LEU A 37 10.02 -2.15 -8.74
N ALA A 38 9.99 -1.93 -7.43
CA ALA A 38 10.67 -2.79 -6.45
C ALA A 38 10.23 -4.25 -6.55
N GLU A 39 8.91 -4.49 -6.64
CA GLU A 39 8.33 -5.82 -6.89
C GLU A 39 8.84 -6.49 -8.16
N ALA A 40 9.10 -5.72 -9.21
CA ALA A 40 9.54 -6.25 -10.49
C ALA A 40 11.04 -6.57 -10.55
N ILE A 41 11.88 -5.85 -9.77
CA ILE A 41 13.34 -5.93 -9.90
C ILE A 41 14.05 -6.65 -8.76
N LEU A 42 13.44 -6.70 -7.58
CA LEU A 42 14.03 -7.34 -6.41
C LEU A 42 13.72 -8.84 -6.45
N ALA A 43 14.76 -9.65 -6.59
CA ALA A 43 14.62 -11.10 -6.52
C ALA A 43 14.07 -11.53 -5.14
N ASP A 44 13.14 -12.48 -5.15
CA ASP A 44 12.50 -13.05 -3.95
C ASP A 44 11.81 -12.01 -3.04
N TYR A 45 11.43 -10.85 -3.58
CA TYR A 45 10.70 -9.83 -2.84
C TYR A 45 9.21 -10.19 -2.73
N GLU A 46 8.77 -10.56 -1.52
CA GLU A 46 7.38 -10.90 -1.21
C GLU A 46 6.76 -9.88 -0.24
N PRO A 47 6.36 -8.69 -0.72
CA PRO A 47 5.80 -7.66 0.16
C PRO A 47 4.41 -8.06 0.67
N ARG A 48 4.14 -7.68 1.92
CA ARG A 48 2.80 -7.67 2.50
C ARG A 48 2.43 -6.23 2.82
N TYR A 49 1.37 -5.76 2.19
CA TYR A 49 0.79 -4.44 2.43
C TYR A 49 -0.33 -4.57 3.44
N VAL A 50 -0.12 -4.04 4.64
CA VAL A 50 -1.15 -3.95 5.69
C VAL A 50 -1.88 -2.63 5.49
N LEU A 51 -3.19 -2.68 5.27
CA LEU A 51 -4.02 -1.52 4.93
C LEU A 51 -5.04 -1.29 6.04
N ALA A 52 -5.01 -0.14 6.70
CA ALA A 52 -6.02 0.25 7.67
C ALA A 52 -7.02 1.21 7.03
N ARG A 53 -8.29 0.83 7.06
CA ARG A 53 -9.38 1.63 6.50
C ARG A 53 -10.31 2.13 7.58
N HIS A 54 -10.74 3.37 7.47
CA HIS A 54 -11.79 3.97 8.28
C HIS A 54 -12.94 4.35 7.36
N ASP A 55 -14.13 3.79 7.61
CA ASP A 55 -15.31 3.96 6.75
C ASP A 55 -15.00 3.67 5.26
N GLY A 56 -14.21 2.60 5.02
CA GLY A 56 -13.79 2.15 3.67
C GLY A 56 -12.66 2.95 3.04
N ARG A 57 -12.25 4.10 3.59
CA ARG A 57 -11.15 4.92 3.10
C ARG A 57 -9.81 4.48 3.69
N LEU A 58 -8.78 4.30 2.87
CA LEU A 58 -7.43 4.05 3.36
C LEU A 58 -6.88 5.25 4.13
N GLU A 59 -6.54 5.05 5.41
CA GLU A 59 -6.00 6.09 6.30
C GLU A 59 -4.55 5.81 6.73
N ALA A 60 -4.13 4.54 6.71
CA ALA A 60 -2.77 4.15 7.04
C ALA A 60 -2.38 2.87 6.32
N ALA A 61 -1.08 2.72 6.05
CA ALA A 61 -0.53 1.50 5.48
C ALA A 61 0.87 1.23 6.02
N ALA A 62 1.25 -0.04 6.02
CA ALA A 62 2.60 -0.49 6.26
C ALA A 62 3.03 -1.48 5.18
N VAL A 63 4.30 -1.38 4.76
CA VAL A 63 4.93 -2.36 3.87
C VAL A 63 5.80 -3.26 4.74
N CYS A 64 5.52 -4.56 4.73
CA CYS A 64 6.29 -5.57 5.43
C CYS A 64 6.95 -6.49 4.40
N SER A 65 8.28 -6.52 4.38
CA SER A 65 9.08 -7.34 3.46
C SER A 65 10.06 -8.19 4.23
#